data_AF-A0A0L0LEN9-F1
#
_entry.id   AF-A0A0L0LEN9-F1
#
_cell.length_a   1.000
_cell.length_b   1.000
_cell.length_c   1.000
_cell.angle_alpha   90.00
_cell.angle_beta   90.00
_cell.angle_gamma   90.00
#
_symmetry.space_group_name_H-M   'P 1'
#
loop_
_entity.id
_entity.type
_entity.pdbx_description
1 polymer ?
#
loop_
_entity_poly.entity_id
_entity_poly.type
_entity_poly.pdbx_seq_one_letter_code
_entity_poly.pdbx_strand_id
1 'polypeptide(L)'
;MKKLDLNLHLHKNGKLFGFGVSPNADWKAIFVGLILLTFLMAVLGVYMFVKISQGGIFMADKKEPEIQSTLDLITLKKTVRYYENRAKIFEEIKKTKDSTVDPTL
;
A
#
# COMPACT_ATOMS: atom_id res chain seq x y z
N MET A 1 -1.06 18.63 -36.05
CA MET A 1 -0.12 17.73 -35.34
C MET A 1 1.27 17.92 -35.93
N LYS A 2 2.22 18.50 -35.19
CA LYS A 2 3.61 18.72 -35.64
C LYS A 2 4.41 17.44 -35.46
N LYS A 3 4.89 16.85 -36.55
CA LYS A 3 5.79 15.69 -36.54
C LYS A 3 7.17 16.20 -36.09
N LEU A 4 7.59 15.85 -34.88
CA LEU A 4 8.98 16.06 -34.46
C LEU A 4 9.83 14.96 -35.12
N ASP A 5 10.45 15.26 -36.25
CA ASP A 5 11.53 14.43 -36.77
C ASP A 5 12.77 14.63 -35.88
N LEU A 6 12.90 13.77 -34.86
CA LEU A 6 14.12 13.66 -34.07
C LEU A 6 15.17 12.97 -34.96
N ASN A 7 15.89 13.75 -35.76
CA ASN A 7 16.99 13.25 -36.56
C ASN A 7 18.21 12.99 -35.65
N LEU A 8 18.17 11.85 -34.96
CA LEU A 8 19.21 11.36 -34.07
C LEU A 8 20.34 10.78 -34.93
N HIS A 9 21.36 11.61 -35.23
CA HIS A 9 22.63 11.17 -35.83
C HIS A 9 23.41 10.27 -34.84
N LEU A 10 22.94 9.04 -34.67
CA LEU A 10 23.54 8.00 -33.82
C LEU A 10 24.78 7.35 -34.45
N HIS A 11 24.97 7.55 -35.76
CA HIS A 11 26.11 7.09 -36.51
C HIS A 11 27.10 8.22 -36.78
N LYS A 12 28.32 8.08 -36.28
CA LYS A 12 29.49 8.84 -36.73
C LYS A 12 30.48 7.85 -37.36
N ASN A 13 30.84 8.09 -38.63
CA ASN A 13 31.85 7.32 -39.36
C ASN A 13 31.62 5.79 -39.40
N GLY A 14 30.37 5.36 -39.59
CA GLY A 14 30.04 3.93 -39.70
C GLY A 14 30.10 3.13 -38.40
N LYS A 15 30.35 3.79 -37.25
CA LYS A 15 30.32 3.15 -35.93
C LYS A 15 29.19 3.74 -35.06
N LEU A 16 28.47 2.85 -34.39
CA LEU A 16 27.41 3.18 -33.43
C LEU A 16 28.01 3.97 -32.26
N PHE A 17 27.49 5.17 -32.01
CA PHE A 17 27.92 6.07 -30.92
C PHE A 17 29.40 6.50 -30.93
N GLY A 18 30.12 6.27 -32.03
CA GLY A 18 31.55 6.59 -32.11
C GLY A 18 32.44 5.67 -31.26
N PHE A 19 31.92 4.52 -30.83
CA PHE A 19 32.72 3.51 -30.11
C PHE A 19 33.87 3.00 -30.99
N GLY A 20 35.09 2.94 -30.44
CA GLY A 20 36.29 2.51 -31.13
C GLY A 20 36.79 3.51 -32.19
N VAL A 21 36.39 4.78 -32.10
CA VAL A 21 36.98 5.88 -32.89
C VAL A 21 38.12 6.54 -32.12
N SER A 22 37.97 6.72 -30.81
CA SER A 22 39.04 7.20 -29.91
C SER A 22 38.71 6.88 -28.45
N PRO A 23 39.72 6.72 -27.56
CA PRO A 23 39.48 6.49 -26.14
C PRO A 23 38.60 7.56 -25.48
N ASN A 24 38.76 8.82 -25.88
CA ASN A 24 37.96 9.94 -25.35
C ASN A 24 36.48 9.84 -25.77
N ALA A 25 36.20 9.39 -26.99
CA ALA A 25 34.84 9.18 -27.47
C ALA A 25 34.15 8.03 -26.71
N ASP A 26 34.88 6.95 -26.47
CA ASP A 26 34.39 5.78 -25.75
C ASP A 26 34.02 6.13 -24.30
N TRP A 27 34.90 6.84 -23.59
CA TRP A 27 34.63 7.33 -22.23
C TRP A 27 33.43 8.26 -22.17
N LYS A 28 33.26 9.15 -23.15
CA LYS A 28 32.10 10.03 -23.22
C LYS A 28 30.81 9.25 -23.44
N ALA A 29 30.82 8.25 -24.31
CA ALA A 29 29.66 7.40 -24.57
C ALA A 29 29.25 6.60 -23.32
N ILE A 30 30.22 6.01 -22.60
CA ILE A 30 29.99 5.31 -21.34
C ILE A 30 29.40 6.26 -20.29
N PHE A 31 29.98 7.45 -20.14
CA PHE A 31 29.52 8.43 -19.15
C PHE A 31 28.09 8.92 -19.42
N VAL A 32 27.78 9.22 -20.69
CA VAL A 32 26.42 9.61 -21.10
C VAL A 32 25.44 8.46 -20.88
N GLY A 33 25.83 7.22 -21.21
CA GLY A 33 25.01 6.04 -20.97
C GLY A 33 24.73 5.82 -19.48
N LEU A 34 25.74 6.01 -18.62
CA LEU A 34 25.58 5.90 -17.18
C LEU A 34 24.62 6.96 -16.64
N ILE A 35 24.79 8.23 -17.03
CA ILE A 35 23.88 9.31 -16.61
C ILE A 35 22.45 9.02 -17.06
N LEU A 36 22.27 8.58 -18.30
CA LEU A 36 20.94 8.27 -18.84
C LEU A 36 20.29 7.12 -18.05
N LEU A 37 21.05 6.07 -17.73
CA LEU A 37 20.57 4.94 -16.96
C LEU A 37 20.21 5.35 -15.52
N THR A 38 21.07 6.12 -14.86
CA THR A 38 20.81 6.64 -13.51
C THR A 38 19.57 7.53 -13.49
N PHE A 39 19.41 8.39 -14.50
CA PHE A 39 18.22 9.23 -14.64
C PHE A 39 16.96 8.38 -14.82
N LEU A 40 17.01 7.36 -15.69
CA LEU A 40 15.90 6.46 -15.89
C LEU A 40 15.52 5.71 -14.60
N MET A 41 16.51 5.24 -13.84
CA MET A 41 16.27 4.59 -12.55
C MET A 41 15.68 5.54 -11.51
N ALA A 42 16.13 6.79 -11.45
CA ALA A 42 15.56 7.79 -10.56
C ALA A 42 14.09 8.06 -10.90
N VAL A 43 13.77 8.22 -12.19
CA VAL A 43 12.39 8.41 -12.66
C VAL A 43 11.51 7.21 -12.32
N LEU A 44 12.00 5.99 -12.57
CA LEU A 44 11.28 4.76 -12.20
C LEU A 44 11.09 4.65 -10.69
N GLY A 45 12.10 5.01 -9.90
CA GLY A 45 12.01 5.04 -8.44
C GLY A 45 10.95 6.00 -7.93
N VAL A 46 10.91 7.23 -8.46
CA VAL A 46 9.86 8.22 -8.13
C VAL A 46 8.50 7.72 -8.57
N TYR A 47 8.38 7.17 -9.78
CA TYR A 47 7.13 6.61 -10.28
C TYR A 47 6.61 5.47 -9.37
N MET A 48 7.50 4.55 -8.99
CA MET A 48 7.18 3.46 -8.05
C MET A 48 6.78 4.01 -6.68
N PHE A 49 7.50 4.99 -6.16
CA PHE A 49 7.17 5.63 -4.89
C PHE A 49 5.76 6.23 -4.90
N VAL A 50 5.41 6.96 -5.96
CA VAL A 50 4.06 7.52 -6.13
C VAL A 50 3.03 6.39 -6.20
N LYS A 51 3.25 5.37 -7.03
CA LYS A 51 2.34 4.22 -7.16
C LYS A 51 2.15 3.45 -5.86
N ILE A 52 3.20 3.29 -5.07
CA ILE A 52 3.16 2.65 -3.75
C ILE A 52 2.40 3.53 -2.75
N SER A 53 2.68 4.84 -2.71
CA SER A 53 2.00 5.79 -1.81
C SER A 53 0.49 5.86 -2.06
N GLN A 54 0.07 5.65 -3.30
CA GLN A 54 -1.33 5.59 -3.72
C GLN A 54 -1.96 4.20 -3.50
N GLY A 55 -1.25 3.25 -2.87
CA GLY A 55 -1.75 1.92 -2.56
C GLY A 55 -1.77 0.94 -3.75
N GLY A 56 -1.34 1.35 -4.95
CA GLY A 56 -1.56 0.59 -6.19
C GLY A 56 -0.68 -0.64 -6.40
N ILE A 57 0.35 -0.89 -5.57
CA ILE A 57 1.29 -2.03 -5.75
C ILE A 57 1.25 -3.01 -4.58
N PHE A 58 0.93 -2.56 -3.36
CA PHE A 58 0.92 -3.41 -2.16
C PHE A 58 -0.46 -3.60 -1.53
N MET A 59 -1.53 -3.00 -2.07
CA MET A 59 -2.89 -3.44 -1.73
C MET A 59 -3.21 -4.68 -2.57
N ALA A 60 -2.90 -5.86 -2.02
CA ALA A 60 -3.57 -7.09 -2.43
C ALA A 60 -5.07 -6.81 -2.47
N ASP A 61 -5.72 -7.04 -3.61
CA ASP A 61 -7.15 -6.82 -3.88
C ASP A 61 -7.94 -6.56 -2.61
N LYS A 62 -7.88 -5.32 -2.11
CA LYS A 62 -8.87 -4.88 -1.18
C LYS A 62 -10.02 -4.61 -2.11
N LYS A 63 -10.82 -5.66 -2.35
CA LYS A 63 -12.26 -5.48 -2.33
C LYS A 63 -12.48 -4.47 -1.23
N GLU A 64 -12.77 -3.22 -1.58
CA GLU A 64 -13.52 -2.38 -0.68
C GLU A 64 -14.81 -3.17 -0.46
N PRO A 65 -15.10 -3.76 0.70
CA PRO A 65 -16.36 -3.39 1.24
C PRO A 65 -16.14 -1.92 1.62
N GLU A 66 -16.87 -1.04 0.95
CA GLU A 66 -17.22 0.28 1.43
C GLU A 66 -17.84 0.12 2.83
N ILE A 67 -17.04 -0.21 3.83
CA ILE A 67 -17.40 -0.11 5.23
C ILE A 67 -16.76 1.18 5.64
N GLN A 68 -17.47 2.26 5.34
CA GLN A 68 -17.54 3.36 6.28
C GLN A 68 -17.78 2.72 7.65
N SER A 69 -16.72 2.42 8.40
CA SER A 69 -16.83 1.99 9.79
C SER A 69 -17.13 3.22 10.62
N THR A 70 -18.21 3.93 10.28
CA THR A 70 -18.91 4.75 11.24
C THR A 70 -19.35 3.78 12.31
N LEU A 71 -18.66 3.84 13.45
CA LEU A 71 -19.03 3.15 14.67
C LEU A 71 -20.55 3.28 14.85
N ASP A 72 -21.29 2.18 14.66
CA ASP A 72 -22.73 2.20 14.84
C ASP A 72 -23.03 2.32 16.33
N LEU A 73 -23.16 3.56 16.78
CA LEU A 73 -23.45 3.94 18.16
C LEU A 73 -24.74 3.29 18.67
N ILE A 74 -25.68 2.94 17.78
CA ILE A 74 -26.92 2.27 18.16
C ILE A 74 -26.63 0.83 18.54
N THR A 75 -25.86 0.11 17.71
CA THR A 75 -25.43 -1.26 18.00
C THR A 75 -24.53 -1.31 19.24
N LEU A 76 -23.58 -0.38 19.39
CA LEU A 76 -22.74 -0.29 20.58
C LEU A 76 -23.57 -0.06 21.85
N LYS A 77 -24.51 0.89 21.82
CA LYS A 77 -25.38 1.20 22.95
C LYS A 77 -26.30 0.04 23.32
N LYS A 78 -26.80 -0.71 22.33
CA LYS A 78 -27.58 -1.95 22.55
C LYS A 78 -26.74 -3.01 23.23
N THR A 79 -25.51 -3.22 22.78
CA THR A 79 -24.59 -4.21 23.36
C THR A 79 -24.24 -3.86 24.80
N VAL A 80 -23.90 -2.60 25.09
CA VAL A 80 -23.62 -2.15 26.46
C VAL A 80 -24.83 -2.38 27.37
N ARG A 81 -26.03 -1.95 26.93
CA ARG A 81 -27.26 -2.14 27.70
C ARG A 81 -27.58 -3.60 27.96
N TYR A 82 -27.32 -4.49 27.00
CA TYR A 82 -27.52 -5.92 27.15
C TYR A 82 -26.66 -6.50 28.28
N TYR A 83 -25.37 -6.16 28.32
CA TYR A 83 -24.47 -6.64 29.37
C TYR A 83 -24.76 -6.02 30.74
N GLU A 84 -25.14 -4.74 30.80
CA GLU A 84 -25.58 -4.10 32.05
C GLU A 84 -26.81 -4.80 32.64
N ASN A 85 -27.80 -5.14 31.80
CA ASN A 85 -28.99 -5.83 32.26
C ASN A 85 -28.65 -7.25 32.76
N ARG A 86 -27.77 -7.95 32.04
CA ARG A 86 -27.33 -9.29 32.43
C ARG A 86 -26.55 -9.28 33.76
N ALA A 87 -25.73 -8.26 34.00
CA ALA A 87 -25.02 -8.08 35.26
C ALA A 87 -25.99 -7.88 36.44
N LYS A 88 -27.05 -7.09 36.25
CA LYS A 88 -28.09 -6.92 37.28
C LYS A 88 -28.81 -8.22 37.61
N ILE A 89 -29.18 -9.00 36.59
CA ILE A 89 -29.80 -10.31 36.78
C ILE A 89 -28.87 -11.25 37.56
N PHE A 90 -27.57 -11.27 37.25
CA PHE A 90 -26.62 -12.10 38.01
C PHE A 90 -26.45 -11.66 39.46
N GLU A 91 -26.46 -10.36 39.73
CA GLU A 91 -26.43 -9.84 41.09
C GLU A 91 -27.73 -10.14 41.85
N GLU A 92 -28.88 -10.13 41.18
CA GLU A 92 -30.15 -10.57 41.76
C GLU A 92 -30.13 -12.06 42.09
N ILE A 93 -29.69 -12.91 41.15
CA ILE A 93 -29.54 -14.36 41.36
C ILE A 93 -28.58 -14.66 42.51
N LYS A 94 -27.48 -13.92 42.62
CA LYS A 94 -26.51 -14.06 43.71
C LYS A 94 -27.09 -13.68 45.07
N LYS A 95 -28.04 -12.73 45.11
CA LYS A 95 -28.70 -12.25 46.34
C LYS A 95 -29.88 -13.13 46.73
N THR A 96 -30.58 -13.72 45.77
CA THR A 96 -31.49 -14.84 46.00
C THR A 96 -30.65 -16.07 46.33
N LYS A 97 -30.25 -16.18 47.59
CA LYS A 97 -29.74 -17.43 48.15
C LYS A 97 -30.89 -18.44 48.08
N ASP A 98 -30.95 -19.23 47.02
CA ASP A 98 -31.79 -20.41 47.03
C ASP A 98 -31.30 -21.30 48.17
N SER A 99 -32.19 -21.53 49.13
CA SER A 99 -32.01 -22.54 50.16
C SER A 99 -32.10 -23.89 49.46
N THR A 100 -31.02 -24.30 48.79
CA THR A 100 -30.86 -25.68 48.35
C THR A 100 -30.80 -26.53 49.62
N VAL A 101 -31.95 -27.11 50.00
CA VAL A 101 -31.97 -28.24 50.92
C VAL A 101 -31.33 -29.38 50.14
N ASP A 102 -30.19 -29.85 50.63
CA ASP A 102 -29.49 -31.00 50.11
C ASP A 102 -30.43 -32.22 50.17
N PRO A 103 -30.79 -32.84 49.02
CA PRO A 103 -31.65 -34.02 49.01
C PRO A 103 -30.93 -35.30 49.47
N THR A 104 -29.70 -35.22 49.99
CA THR A 104 -28.94 -36.37 50.53
C THR A 104 -28.93 -36.47 52.07
N LEU A 105 -29.67 -35.61 52.77
CA LEU A 105 -29.92 -35.70 54.22
C LEU A 105 -31.17 -36.53 54.56
#